data_AF-N8WRN0-F1
#
_entry.id   AF-N8WRN0-F1
#
_cell.length_a   1.000
_cell.length_b   1.000
_cell.length_c   1.000
_cell.angle_alpha   90.00
_cell.angle_beta   90.00
_cell.angle_gamma   90.00
#
_symmetry.space_group_name_H-M   'P 1'
#
loop_
_entity.id
_entity.type
_entity.pdbx_description
1 polymer ?
#
loop_
_entity_poly.entity_id
_entity_poly.type
_entity_poly.pdbx_seq_one_letter_code
_entity_poly.pdbx_strand_id
1 'polypeptide(L)'
;MPSMKIKTKFKVFDALMGSGKTTQIIKDIKQSDRLQNFMYITPLLDECHRISGTTYDEDDKFKRPLVTTQDDTSIHYAYLPDAPLKERRFKHPSYKGGNKSESLQYLLTNRENIVSTHQLFMNLTPPMLDDAKDYVLIIDETIQVYDVYSEYNATELEALFRLGWIIIDEMDNVTLRFQRENFGLNGGDPSGTKYENLATMCDLGQLLYVDQKLIVWELSIDTLKAFKEVWIATYMFEGSQMSAYLKSYGVNYELIRFGKKPSEIEHLINISDDKFINEIGAKKTSLSSSQFKTQKKTLCEQLAKNLDNYFRNKAKAKKGDRLWTSFKEVVSPIAGTRYKDEWLAFNTKATNDYRDRTNLAYLLNLFPNPMVVKASALKGFPVNEDVFALSEMVQWIWRSAIREDKPINLYVPSSRMRNLLKQWLNDDFEDVVAERTEPYRQKKKLETA
;
A
#
# COMPACT_ATOMS: atom_id res chain seq x y z
N MET A 1 -3.18 -24.07 -29.68
CA MET A 1 -3.17 -24.86 -28.42
C MET A 1 -3.56 -23.91 -27.30
N PRO A 2 -4.53 -24.24 -26.43
CA PRO A 2 -4.76 -23.41 -25.26
C PRO A 2 -3.50 -23.49 -24.39
N SER A 3 -2.83 -22.36 -24.18
CA SER A 3 -1.68 -22.30 -23.27
C SER A 3 -2.17 -22.78 -21.90
N MET A 4 -1.53 -23.81 -21.34
CA MET A 4 -1.70 -24.13 -19.93
C MET A 4 -1.27 -22.89 -19.15
N LYS A 5 -2.24 -22.05 -18.74
CA LYS A 5 -1.97 -20.93 -17.84
C LYS A 5 -1.38 -21.56 -16.58
N ILE A 6 -0.09 -21.30 -16.33
CA ILE A 6 0.58 -21.67 -15.09
C ILE A 6 -0.29 -21.10 -13.97
N LYS A 7 -0.75 -21.97 -13.06
CA LYS A 7 -1.55 -21.54 -11.92
C LYS A 7 -0.59 -20.99 -10.86
N THR A 8 -0.41 -19.67 -10.84
CA THR A 8 0.37 -18.97 -9.81
C THR A 8 -0.14 -19.33 -8.42
N LYS A 9 0.78 -19.65 -7.51
CA LYS A 9 0.46 -19.92 -6.10
C LYS A 9 0.58 -18.63 -5.30
N PHE A 10 -0.42 -18.31 -4.49
CA PHE A 10 -0.41 -17.16 -3.60
C PHE A 10 -0.28 -17.61 -2.15
N LYS A 11 0.62 -16.97 -1.41
CA LYS A 11 0.82 -17.13 0.04
C LYS A 11 0.73 -15.76 0.70
N VAL A 12 0.03 -15.68 1.82
CA VAL A 12 -0.13 -14.44 2.58
C VAL A 12 0.38 -14.71 4.00
N PHE A 13 1.50 -14.08 4.34
CA PHE A 13 2.03 -14.03 5.70
C PHE A 13 1.35 -12.87 6.44
N ASP A 14 0.25 -13.15 7.12
CA ASP A 14 -0.55 -12.19 7.87
C ASP A 14 -0.20 -12.28 9.36
N ALA A 15 0.64 -11.36 9.83
CA ALA A 15 1.12 -11.38 11.20
C ALA A 15 1.37 -9.96 11.71
N LEU A 16 1.21 -9.75 13.02
CA LEU A 16 1.45 -8.46 13.66
C LEU A 16 2.88 -7.94 13.36
N MET A 17 3.04 -6.61 13.33
CA MET A 17 4.36 -6.00 13.16
C MET A 17 5.32 -6.45 14.27
N GLY A 18 6.57 -6.74 13.93
CA GLY A 18 7.56 -7.28 14.87
C GLY A 18 7.54 -8.80 15.03
N SER A 19 6.50 -9.51 14.56
CA SER A 19 6.39 -10.98 14.69
C SER A 19 7.35 -11.81 13.83
N GLY A 20 8.24 -11.17 13.06
CA GLY A 20 9.25 -11.87 12.26
C GLY A 20 8.83 -12.27 10.83
N LYS A 21 7.85 -11.58 10.22
CA LYS A 21 7.45 -11.80 8.81
C LYS A 21 8.62 -11.87 7.84
N THR A 22 9.44 -10.82 7.82
CA THR A 22 10.62 -10.74 6.98
C THR A 22 11.63 -11.85 7.33
N THR A 23 11.78 -12.19 8.62
CA THR A 23 12.67 -13.27 9.06
C THR A 23 12.23 -14.63 8.51
N GLN A 24 10.92 -14.90 8.51
CA GLN A 24 10.35 -16.12 7.94
C GLN A 24 10.55 -16.16 6.43
N ILE A 25 10.28 -15.07 5.72
CA ILE A 25 10.53 -15.01 4.26
C ILE A 25 12.00 -15.21 3.94
N ILE A 26 12.92 -14.56 4.68
CA ILE A 26 14.37 -14.74 4.50
C ILE A 26 14.75 -16.22 4.68
N LYS A 27 14.19 -16.89 5.70
CA LYS A 27 14.40 -18.32 5.91
C LYS A 27 13.90 -19.16 4.73
N ASP A 28 12.70 -18.86 4.22
CA ASP A 28 12.11 -19.58 3.09
C ASP A 28 12.92 -19.37 1.80
N ILE A 29 13.41 -18.15 1.55
CA ILE A 29 14.34 -17.85 0.45
C ILE A 29 15.63 -18.66 0.60
N LYS A 30 16.22 -18.73 1.81
CA LYS A 30 17.46 -19.49 2.03
C LYS A 30 17.29 -20.98 1.80
N GLN A 31 16.14 -21.54 2.18
CA GLN A 31 15.84 -22.98 2.08
C GLN A 31 15.35 -23.40 0.69
N SER A 32 14.98 -22.45 -0.17
CA SER A 32 14.55 -22.73 -1.54
C SER A 32 15.68 -23.27 -2.42
N ASP A 33 15.32 -23.84 -3.57
CA ASP A 33 16.27 -24.29 -4.58
C ASP A 33 17.26 -23.18 -4.96
N ARG A 34 18.53 -23.52 -5.20
CA ARG A 34 19.59 -22.54 -5.49
C ARG A 34 19.32 -21.76 -6.79
N LEU A 35 18.64 -22.36 -7.75
CA LEU A 35 18.27 -21.78 -9.05
C LEU A 35 16.94 -21.02 -9.01
N GLN A 36 16.22 -21.03 -7.89
CA GLN A 36 15.00 -20.24 -7.75
C GLN A 36 15.35 -18.75 -7.70
N ASN A 37 14.79 -17.98 -8.65
CA ASN A 37 14.92 -16.54 -8.71
C ASN A 37 13.80 -15.84 -7.93
N PHE A 38 14.14 -14.73 -7.31
CA PHE A 38 13.25 -13.96 -6.46
C PHE A 38 13.22 -12.50 -6.92
N MET A 39 12.03 -11.91 -6.90
CA MET A 39 11.85 -10.47 -6.98
C MET A 39 11.23 -10.01 -5.66
N TYR A 40 12.02 -9.33 -4.82
CA TYR A 40 11.57 -8.81 -3.54
C TYR A 40 11.23 -7.33 -3.69
N ILE A 41 9.98 -6.96 -3.45
CA ILE A 41 9.53 -5.57 -3.54
C ILE A 41 9.14 -5.04 -2.16
N THR A 42 9.53 -3.80 -1.88
CA THR A 42 9.30 -3.15 -0.58
C THR A 42 8.96 -1.67 -0.76
N PRO A 43 8.33 -0.99 0.22
CA PRO A 43 7.97 0.42 0.06
C PRO A 43 9.16 1.38 -0.09
N LEU A 44 10.33 1.11 0.53
CA LEU A 44 11.46 2.04 0.62
C LEU A 44 12.79 1.44 0.16
N LEU A 45 13.68 2.28 -0.37
CA LEU A 45 15.02 1.88 -0.81
C LEU A 45 15.91 1.36 0.33
N ASP A 46 15.80 1.93 1.53
CA ASP A 46 16.57 1.46 2.70
C ASP A 46 16.25 0.02 3.05
N GLU A 47 14.99 -0.36 2.86
CA GLU A 47 14.53 -1.72 3.06
C GLU A 47 15.08 -2.65 1.98
N CYS A 48 15.24 -2.17 0.74
CA CYS A 48 15.94 -2.92 -0.30
C CYS A 48 17.38 -3.25 0.11
N HIS A 49 18.11 -2.27 0.66
CA HIS A 49 19.47 -2.46 1.17
C HIS A 49 19.51 -3.44 2.34
N ARG A 50 18.59 -3.31 3.30
CA ARG A 50 18.47 -4.23 4.44
C ARG A 50 18.27 -5.68 4.01
N ILE A 51 17.41 -5.92 3.02
CA ILE A 51 17.08 -7.28 2.55
C ILE A 51 18.20 -7.88 1.71
N SER A 52 18.75 -7.10 0.78
CA SER A 52 19.86 -7.56 -0.06
C SER A 52 21.18 -7.64 0.71
N GLY A 53 21.31 -6.92 1.82
CA GLY A 53 22.55 -6.79 2.57
C GLY A 53 23.57 -5.91 1.87
N THR A 54 23.16 -4.98 1.02
CA THR A 54 24.08 -4.05 0.33
C THR A 54 24.19 -2.73 1.10
N THR A 55 25.31 -2.03 0.90
CA THR A 55 25.54 -0.68 1.46
C THR A 55 25.63 0.36 0.36
N TYR A 56 25.49 1.63 0.74
CA TYR A 56 25.58 2.79 -0.15
C TYR A 56 26.33 3.93 0.59
N ASP A 57 26.79 4.92 -0.15
CA ASP A 57 27.40 6.13 0.41
C ASP A 57 26.31 7.00 1.05
N GLU A 58 26.46 7.39 2.33
CA GLU A 58 25.45 8.17 3.07
C GLU A 58 25.14 9.52 2.40
N ASP A 59 26.09 10.09 1.65
CA ASP A 59 25.92 11.34 0.90
C ASP A 59 25.22 11.12 -0.46
N ASP A 60 25.08 9.87 -0.92
CA ASP A 60 24.38 9.55 -2.16
C ASP A 60 22.86 9.61 -1.98
N LYS A 61 22.28 10.74 -2.41
CA LYS A 61 20.83 10.97 -2.41
C LYS A 61 20.01 9.89 -3.13
N PHE A 62 20.63 9.16 -4.06
CA PHE A 62 19.97 8.08 -4.81
C PHE A 62 20.16 6.70 -4.17
N LYS A 63 20.95 6.60 -3.09
CA LYS A 63 21.26 5.37 -2.35
C LYS A 63 21.70 4.25 -3.28
N ARG A 64 22.66 4.50 -4.18
CA ARG A 64 23.13 3.49 -5.12
C ARG A 64 24.03 2.49 -4.38
N PRO A 65 23.88 1.17 -4.62
CA PRO A 65 24.71 0.19 -3.96
C PRO A 65 26.18 0.34 -4.38
N LEU A 66 27.09 0.16 -3.42
CA LEU A 66 28.53 0.15 -3.69
C LEU A 66 28.89 -1.08 -4.55
N VAL A 67 29.60 -0.85 -5.64
CA VAL A 67 30.04 -1.89 -6.59
C VAL A 67 31.46 -2.31 -6.25
N THR A 68 31.71 -3.61 -6.10
CA THR A 68 33.04 -4.18 -5.81
C THR A 68 33.77 -4.62 -7.07
N THR A 69 33.06 -5.28 -7.99
CA THR A 69 33.58 -5.64 -9.30
C THR A 69 32.52 -5.40 -10.37
N GLN A 70 32.98 -4.97 -11.53
CA GLN A 70 32.16 -4.79 -12.72
C GLN A 70 32.95 -5.32 -13.92
N ASP A 71 32.35 -6.26 -14.64
CA ASP A 71 32.79 -6.67 -15.96
C ASP A 71 31.66 -6.48 -16.97
N ASP A 72 31.90 -6.80 -18.24
CA ASP A 72 30.93 -6.62 -19.31
C ASP A 72 29.64 -7.45 -19.14
N THR A 73 29.67 -8.45 -18.26
CA THR A 73 28.61 -9.45 -18.07
C THR A 73 27.98 -9.44 -16.68
N SER A 74 28.61 -8.79 -15.69
CA SER A 74 28.18 -8.88 -14.30
C SER A 74 28.57 -7.66 -13.46
N ILE A 75 27.66 -7.28 -12.56
CA ILE A 75 27.88 -6.28 -11.50
C ILE A 75 27.80 -7.01 -10.16
N HIS A 76 28.83 -6.85 -9.34
CA HIS A 76 28.85 -7.34 -7.97
C HIS A 76 28.83 -6.16 -6.99
N TYR A 77 27.98 -6.28 -5.97
CA TYR A 77 27.88 -5.29 -4.91
C TYR A 77 28.74 -5.66 -3.71
N ALA A 78 29.06 -4.66 -2.89
CA ALA A 78 29.54 -4.88 -1.54
C ALA A 78 28.37 -5.36 -0.68
N TYR A 79 28.40 -6.64 -0.32
CA TYR A 79 27.45 -7.24 0.61
C TYR A 79 28.04 -7.30 2.02
N LEU A 80 27.22 -7.04 3.03
CA LEU A 80 27.58 -7.21 4.43
C LEU A 80 27.94 -8.69 4.71
N PRO A 81 29.04 -8.97 5.42
CA PRO A 81 29.50 -10.34 5.66
C PRO A 81 28.48 -11.23 6.39
N ASP A 82 27.65 -10.64 7.23
CA ASP A 82 26.62 -11.27 8.06
C ASP A 82 25.21 -11.20 7.46
N ALA A 83 25.03 -10.56 6.30
CA ALA A 83 23.73 -10.48 5.67
C ALA A 83 23.16 -11.87 5.33
N PRO A 84 21.92 -12.17 5.74
CA PRO A 84 21.38 -13.53 5.67
C PRO A 84 21.19 -14.04 4.24
N LEU A 85 21.05 -13.13 3.27
CA LEU A 85 20.82 -13.42 1.86
C LEU A 85 22.02 -13.10 0.95
N LYS A 86 23.22 -12.83 1.49
CA LYS A 86 24.40 -12.47 0.69
C LYS A 86 24.70 -13.46 -0.43
N GLU A 87 24.51 -14.76 -0.18
CA GLU A 87 24.77 -15.84 -1.15
C GLU A 87 23.74 -15.89 -2.28
N ARG A 88 22.56 -15.26 -2.10
CA ARG A 88 21.56 -15.09 -3.15
C ARG A 88 21.85 -13.92 -4.08
N ARG A 89 22.76 -13.01 -3.68
CA ARG A 89 23.26 -11.89 -4.49
C ARG A 89 22.15 -11.04 -5.12
N PHE A 90 21.21 -10.60 -4.29
CA PHE A 90 20.12 -9.70 -4.73
C PHE A 90 20.66 -8.41 -5.35
N LYS A 91 20.16 -8.06 -6.52
CA LYS A 91 20.55 -6.88 -7.28
C LYS A 91 19.49 -5.79 -7.29
N HIS A 92 19.95 -4.55 -7.38
CA HIS A 92 19.09 -3.35 -7.43
C HIS A 92 19.03 -2.84 -8.87
N PRO A 93 17.85 -2.48 -9.40
CA PRO A 93 17.76 -1.72 -10.64
C PRO A 93 18.46 -0.37 -10.50
N SER A 94 19.40 -0.07 -11.40
CA SER A 94 20.29 1.09 -11.31
C SER A 94 20.12 2.09 -12.46
N TYR A 95 20.61 3.31 -12.27
CA TYR A 95 20.64 4.36 -13.31
C TYR A 95 21.89 4.32 -14.20
N LYS A 96 22.81 3.38 -13.99
CA LYS A 96 24.12 3.44 -14.64
C LYS A 96 24.03 2.73 -16.00
N GLY A 97 24.02 3.51 -17.08
CA GLY A 97 23.96 3.02 -18.48
C GLY A 97 22.58 3.08 -19.15
N GLY A 98 21.57 3.65 -18.47
CA GLY A 98 20.19 3.72 -18.96
C GLY A 98 19.23 4.21 -17.87
N ASN A 99 17.93 4.06 -18.08
CA ASN A 99 16.93 4.30 -17.04
C ASN A 99 16.69 3.05 -16.17
N LYS A 100 16.09 3.23 -14.98
CA LYS A 100 15.82 2.12 -14.04
C LYS A 100 14.98 0.98 -14.65
N SER A 101 14.10 1.29 -15.60
CA SER A 101 13.26 0.31 -16.28
C SER A 101 14.12 -0.61 -17.16
N GLU A 102 15.01 -0.04 -17.96
CA GLU A 102 15.97 -0.80 -18.78
C GLU A 102 16.87 -1.68 -17.91
N SER A 103 17.36 -1.15 -16.78
CA SER A 103 18.13 -1.95 -15.82
C SER A 103 17.30 -3.10 -15.23
N LEU A 104 16.02 -2.89 -14.91
CA LEU A 104 15.15 -3.94 -14.41
C LEU A 104 14.90 -5.03 -15.47
N GLN A 105 14.66 -4.64 -16.72
CA GLN A 105 14.52 -5.57 -17.84
C GLN A 105 15.78 -6.43 -17.99
N TYR A 106 16.96 -5.81 -17.97
CA TYR A 106 18.22 -6.53 -18.03
C TYR A 106 18.36 -7.57 -16.90
N LEU A 107 18.03 -7.21 -15.65
CA LEU A 107 18.12 -8.13 -14.52
C LEU A 107 17.16 -9.32 -14.66
N LEU A 108 15.94 -9.08 -15.16
CA LEU A 108 14.95 -10.14 -15.41
C LEU A 108 15.42 -11.08 -16.52
N THR A 109 15.88 -10.55 -17.66
CA THR A 109 16.38 -11.35 -18.78
C THR A 109 17.59 -12.20 -18.37
N ASN A 110 18.45 -11.69 -17.49
CA ASN A 110 19.61 -12.42 -16.96
C ASN A 110 19.30 -13.29 -15.73
N ARG A 111 18.03 -13.43 -15.36
CA ARG A 111 17.59 -14.33 -14.27
C ARG A 111 18.25 -14.00 -12.92
N GLU A 112 18.49 -12.73 -12.65
CA GLU A 112 19.09 -12.27 -11.39
C GLU A 112 18.06 -12.24 -10.25
N ASN A 113 18.50 -12.45 -9.00
CA ASN A 113 17.66 -12.11 -7.85
C ASN A 113 17.53 -10.59 -7.76
N ILE A 114 16.31 -10.06 -7.65
CA ILE A 114 16.04 -8.62 -7.73
C ILE A 114 15.44 -8.13 -6.43
N VAL A 115 15.94 -6.99 -5.93
CA VAL A 115 15.28 -6.22 -4.88
C VAL A 115 14.90 -4.84 -5.44
N SER A 116 13.68 -4.39 -5.18
CA SER A 116 13.14 -3.18 -5.81
C SER A 116 12.06 -2.51 -4.94
N THR A 117 11.65 -1.30 -5.32
CA THR A 117 10.53 -0.62 -4.67
C THR A 117 9.20 -1.01 -5.28
N HIS A 118 8.11 -0.85 -4.51
CA HIS A 118 6.74 -1.00 -5.02
C HIS A 118 6.51 -0.16 -6.28
N GLN A 119 6.95 1.10 -6.28
CA GLN A 119 6.75 2.01 -7.41
C GLN A 119 7.36 1.49 -8.71
N LEU A 120 8.57 0.93 -8.66
CA LEU A 120 9.22 0.41 -9.85
C LEU A 120 8.56 -0.89 -10.33
N PHE A 121 8.02 -1.70 -9.42
CA PHE A 121 7.19 -2.87 -9.76
C PHE A 121 5.90 -2.48 -10.51
N MET A 122 5.26 -1.36 -10.14
CA MET A 122 4.05 -0.91 -10.85
C MET A 122 4.29 -0.56 -12.32
N ASN A 123 5.56 -0.41 -12.74
CA ASN A 123 5.96 -0.05 -14.09
C ASN A 123 6.41 -1.26 -14.94
N LEU A 124 6.20 -2.50 -14.47
CA LEU A 124 6.53 -3.69 -15.25
C LEU A 124 5.74 -3.74 -16.57
N THR A 125 6.44 -3.94 -17.67
CA THR A 125 5.87 -4.05 -19.01
C THR A 125 5.55 -5.51 -19.37
N PRO A 126 4.72 -5.78 -20.40
CA PRO A 126 4.44 -7.16 -20.82
C PRO A 126 5.69 -8.00 -21.14
N PRO A 127 6.75 -7.49 -21.80
CA PRO A 127 8.01 -8.23 -21.95
C PRO A 127 8.69 -8.57 -20.62
N MET A 128 8.71 -7.64 -19.66
CA MET A 128 9.26 -7.91 -18.33
C MET A 128 8.49 -9.00 -17.59
N LEU A 129 7.16 -9.00 -17.72
CA LEU A 129 6.30 -10.03 -17.14
C LEU A 129 6.53 -11.40 -17.78
N ASP A 130 6.88 -11.46 -19.06
CA ASP A 130 7.26 -12.70 -19.75
C ASP A 130 8.54 -13.30 -19.14
N ASP A 131 9.55 -12.46 -18.89
CA ASP A 131 10.81 -12.86 -18.24
C ASP A 131 10.64 -13.22 -16.76
N ALA A 132 9.59 -12.71 -16.10
CA ALA A 132 9.32 -12.94 -14.69
C ALA A 132 8.63 -14.29 -14.38
N LYS A 133 8.31 -15.11 -15.39
CA LYS A 133 7.50 -16.34 -15.22
C LYS A 133 8.05 -17.35 -14.22
N ASP A 134 9.37 -17.47 -14.15
CA ASP A 134 10.04 -18.42 -13.27
C ASP A 134 10.32 -17.82 -11.86
N TYR A 135 10.02 -16.53 -11.65
CA TYR A 135 10.31 -15.83 -10.41
C TYR A 135 9.24 -16.09 -9.33
N VAL A 136 9.68 -16.09 -8.08
CA VAL A 136 8.81 -15.86 -6.92
C VAL A 136 8.82 -14.37 -6.60
N LEU A 137 7.65 -13.74 -6.65
CA LEU A 137 7.45 -12.36 -6.21
C LEU A 137 7.21 -12.34 -4.71
N ILE A 138 8.01 -11.56 -3.97
CA ILE A 138 7.72 -11.23 -2.58
C ILE A 138 7.29 -9.76 -2.53
N ILE A 139 6.13 -9.52 -1.93
CA ILE A 139 5.60 -8.19 -1.64
C ILE A 139 5.66 -7.98 -0.13
N ASP A 140 6.53 -7.08 0.31
CA ASP A 140 6.61 -6.67 1.71
C ASP A 140 5.65 -5.51 1.97
N GLU A 141 4.74 -5.68 2.92
CA GLU A 141 3.49 -4.92 3.05
C GLU A 141 2.54 -5.11 1.85
N THR A 142 1.55 -4.22 1.72
CA THR A 142 0.64 -4.18 0.57
C THR A 142 1.09 -3.17 -0.48
N ILE A 143 0.93 -3.54 -1.76
CA ILE A 143 0.95 -2.61 -2.88
C ILE A 143 -0.42 -1.95 -3.05
N GLN A 144 -0.42 -0.82 -3.75
CA GLN A 144 -1.65 -0.16 -4.15
C GLN A 144 -2.27 -0.91 -5.33
N VAL A 145 -3.50 -1.38 -5.17
CA VAL A 145 -4.25 -2.08 -6.23
C VAL A 145 -5.32 -1.22 -6.89
N TYR A 146 -5.72 -0.12 -6.23
CA TYR A 146 -6.64 0.86 -6.77
C TYR A 146 -6.10 2.27 -6.56
N ASP A 147 -6.27 3.13 -7.56
CA ASP A 147 -6.04 4.57 -7.42
C ASP A 147 -7.03 5.39 -8.24
N VAL A 148 -7.28 6.63 -7.84
CA VAL A 148 -8.04 7.56 -8.70
C VAL A 148 -7.15 8.00 -9.85
N TYR A 149 -7.59 7.71 -11.08
CA TYR A 149 -6.87 8.11 -12.27
C TYR A 149 -7.36 9.49 -12.74
N SER A 150 -6.52 10.51 -12.54
CA SER A 150 -6.89 11.91 -12.77
C SER A 150 -6.32 12.54 -14.05
N GLU A 151 -5.75 11.75 -14.95
CA GLU A 151 -5.16 12.25 -16.22
C GLU A 151 -6.23 12.82 -17.16
N TYR A 152 -7.47 12.33 -17.08
CA TYR A 152 -8.59 12.80 -17.92
C TYR A 152 -9.68 13.43 -17.05
N ASN A 153 -10.13 14.62 -17.46
CA ASN A 153 -11.29 15.25 -16.87
C ASN A 153 -12.60 14.76 -17.51
N ALA A 154 -13.74 15.06 -16.89
CA ALA A 154 -15.05 14.60 -17.34
C ALA A 154 -15.38 15.03 -18.78
N THR A 155 -15.03 16.27 -19.17
CA THR A 155 -15.28 16.80 -20.52
C THR A 155 -14.49 16.04 -21.59
N GLU A 156 -13.24 15.71 -21.32
CA GLU A 156 -12.42 14.92 -22.24
C GLU A 156 -12.94 13.49 -22.36
N LEU A 157 -13.33 12.85 -21.24
CA LEU A 157 -13.94 11.52 -21.27
C LEU A 157 -15.24 11.48 -22.06
N GLU A 158 -16.12 12.46 -21.89
CA GLU A 158 -17.36 12.57 -22.66
C GLU A 158 -17.08 12.68 -24.16
N ALA A 159 -16.05 13.43 -24.55
CA ALA A 159 -15.63 13.52 -25.95
C ALA A 159 -15.13 12.16 -26.48
N LEU A 160 -14.31 11.43 -25.70
CA LEU A 160 -13.80 10.11 -26.08
C LEU A 160 -14.92 9.08 -26.26
N PHE A 161 -15.93 9.09 -25.38
CA PHE A 161 -17.12 8.26 -25.55
C PHE A 161 -17.93 8.65 -26.79
N ARG A 162 -18.15 9.95 -27.02
CA ARG A 162 -18.90 10.45 -28.19
C ARG A 162 -18.21 10.09 -29.51
N LEU A 163 -16.88 10.12 -29.54
CA LEU A 163 -16.08 9.70 -30.68
C LEU A 163 -16.02 8.17 -30.86
N GLY A 164 -16.53 7.41 -29.89
CA GLY A 164 -16.49 5.95 -29.90
C GLY A 164 -15.09 5.38 -29.71
N TRP A 165 -14.13 6.17 -29.20
CA TRP A 165 -12.74 5.72 -28.98
C TRP A 165 -12.60 4.86 -27.72
N ILE A 166 -13.54 5.02 -26.79
CA ILE A 166 -13.64 4.18 -25.59
C ILE A 166 -15.08 3.72 -25.41
N ILE A 167 -15.23 2.50 -24.89
CA ILE A 167 -16.51 1.91 -24.49
C ILE A 167 -16.39 1.30 -23.08
N ILE A 168 -17.52 0.98 -22.47
CA ILE A 168 -17.56 0.19 -21.24
C ILE A 168 -17.76 -1.27 -21.63
N ASP A 169 -16.92 -2.15 -21.09
CA ASP A 169 -17.01 -3.60 -21.28
C ASP A 169 -18.38 -4.11 -20.80
N GLU A 170 -19.14 -4.75 -21.69
CA GLU A 170 -20.49 -5.24 -21.38
C GLU A 170 -20.48 -6.40 -20.37
N MET A 171 -19.36 -7.13 -20.24
CA MET A 171 -19.26 -8.28 -19.34
C MET A 171 -19.33 -7.87 -17.86
N ASP A 172 -18.67 -6.77 -17.49
CA ASP A 172 -18.63 -6.28 -16.12
C ASP A 172 -19.25 -4.89 -15.92
N ASN A 173 -19.59 -4.20 -17.02
CA ASN A 173 -20.22 -2.88 -17.06
C ASN A 173 -19.49 -1.79 -16.26
N VAL A 174 -18.18 -1.95 -16.08
CA VAL A 174 -17.34 -1.00 -15.34
C VAL A 174 -15.98 -0.78 -16.02
N THR A 175 -15.40 -1.78 -16.69
CA THR A 175 -14.06 -1.66 -17.29
C THR A 175 -14.11 -0.89 -18.59
N LEU A 176 -13.18 0.05 -18.81
CA LEU A 176 -13.04 0.77 -20.06
C LEU A 176 -12.24 -0.06 -21.07
N ARG A 177 -12.69 -0.06 -22.33
CA ARG A 177 -12.01 -0.64 -23.48
C ARG A 177 -11.75 0.44 -24.51
N PHE A 178 -10.59 0.37 -25.15
CA PHE A 178 -10.25 1.26 -26.26
C PHE A 178 -10.72 0.63 -27.57
N GLN A 179 -11.20 1.43 -28.50
CA GLN A 179 -11.69 0.99 -29.81
C GLN A 179 -10.74 1.56 -30.88
N ARG A 180 -9.72 0.78 -31.22
CA ARG A 180 -8.66 1.19 -32.16
C ARG A 180 -9.20 1.43 -33.57
N GLU A 181 -10.24 0.69 -33.95
CA GLU A 181 -11.00 0.83 -35.19
C GLU A 181 -11.68 2.20 -35.34
N ASN A 182 -12.00 2.86 -34.23
CA ASN A 182 -12.66 4.17 -34.24
C ASN A 182 -11.67 5.33 -34.03
N PHE A 183 -10.40 5.03 -33.74
CA PHE A 183 -9.40 6.05 -33.45
C PHE A 183 -8.99 6.82 -34.72
N GLY A 184 -9.14 8.14 -34.71
CA GLY A 184 -8.89 8.99 -35.89
C GLY A 184 -9.99 8.89 -36.95
N LEU A 185 -9.67 9.21 -38.21
CA LEU A 185 -10.66 9.25 -39.31
C LEU A 185 -10.99 7.88 -39.92
N ASN A 186 -10.12 6.87 -39.77
CA ASN A 186 -10.26 5.54 -40.41
C ASN A 186 -9.78 4.38 -39.52
N GLY A 187 -9.76 4.55 -38.20
CA GLY A 187 -9.05 3.65 -37.29
C GLY A 187 -7.53 3.86 -37.33
N GLY A 188 -6.85 3.46 -36.26
CA GLY A 188 -5.41 3.68 -36.17
C GLY A 188 -4.79 3.20 -34.86
N ASP A 189 -3.46 3.12 -34.88
CA ASP A 189 -2.66 2.86 -33.69
C ASP A 189 -2.40 4.18 -32.94
N PRO A 190 -2.85 4.34 -31.69
CA PRO A 190 -2.56 5.52 -30.87
C PRO A 190 -1.09 5.64 -30.44
N SER A 191 -0.20 4.70 -30.79
CA SER A 191 1.24 4.80 -30.55
C SER A 191 1.84 6.14 -31.01
N GLY A 192 2.64 6.77 -30.16
CA GLY A 192 3.23 8.09 -30.38
C GLY A 192 2.27 9.28 -30.17
N THR A 193 0.99 9.04 -29.86
CA THR A 193 0.01 10.09 -29.55
C THR A 193 -0.18 10.24 -28.03
N LYS A 194 -0.82 11.33 -27.60
CA LYS A 194 -1.19 11.51 -26.18
C LYS A 194 -2.16 10.45 -25.63
N TYR A 195 -2.71 9.58 -26.48
CA TYR A 195 -3.67 8.54 -26.11
C TYR A 195 -3.06 7.14 -26.01
N GLU A 196 -1.77 6.97 -26.32
CA GLU A 196 -1.07 5.68 -26.26
C GLU A 196 -1.21 5.00 -24.89
N ASN A 197 -0.99 5.76 -23.81
CA ASN A 197 -1.08 5.24 -22.44
C ASN A 197 -2.52 4.84 -22.07
N LEU A 198 -3.51 5.66 -22.46
CA LEU A 198 -4.92 5.33 -22.25
C LEU A 198 -5.31 4.03 -22.96
N ALA A 199 -4.93 3.90 -24.24
CA ALA A 199 -5.22 2.71 -25.01
C ALA A 199 -4.58 1.46 -24.38
N THR A 200 -3.31 1.56 -23.99
CA THR A 200 -2.58 0.46 -23.32
C THR A 200 -3.26 0.04 -22.01
N MET A 201 -3.65 1.00 -21.16
CA MET A 201 -4.32 0.68 -19.89
C MET A 201 -5.72 0.08 -20.10
N CYS A 202 -6.47 0.54 -21.10
CA CYS A 202 -7.75 -0.05 -21.49
C CYS A 202 -7.60 -1.49 -22.03
N ASP A 203 -6.58 -1.72 -22.85
CA ASP A 203 -6.25 -3.05 -23.41
C ASP A 203 -5.91 -4.02 -22.27
N LEU A 204 -5.18 -3.55 -21.25
CA LEU A 204 -4.86 -4.31 -20.03
C LEU A 204 -6.03 -4.41 -19.02
N GLY A 205 -7.17 -3.76 -19.29
CA GLY A 205 -8.35 -3.76 -18.41
C GLY A 205 -8.16 -3.01 -17.09
N GLN A 206 -7.23 -2.04 -17.04
CA GLN A 206 -6.81 -1.37 -15.81
C GLN A 206 -7.66 -0.15 -15.45
N LEU A 207 -8.61 0.28 -16.29
CA LEU A 207 -9.36 1.51 -16.05
C LEU A 207 -10.82 1.20 -15.80
N LEU A 208 -11.30 1.51 -14.60
CA LEU A 208 -12.67 1.30 -14.15
C LEU A 208 -13.44 2.62 -14.15
N TYR A 209 -14.54 2.71 -14.88
CA TYR A 209 -15.39 3.89 -14.95
C TYR A 209 -16.48 3.86 -13.89
N VAL A 210 -16.33 4.71 -12.86
CA VAL A 210 -17.16 4.71 -11.66
C VAL A 210 -18.08 5.93 -11.63
N ASP A 211 -19.35 5.71 -11.30
CA ASP A 211 -20.40 6.74 -11.17
C ASP A 211 -20.57 7.66 -12.39
N GLN A 212 -20.15 7.21 -13.57
CA GLN A 212 -20.15 8.01 -14.81
C GLN A 212 -19.42 9.36 -14.67
N LYS A 213 -18.40 9.42 -13.81
CA LYS A 213 -17.72 10.67 -13.46
C LYS A 213 -16.21 10.57 -13.46
N LEU A 214 -15.67 9.47 -12.94
CA LEU A 214 -14.25 9.33 -12.66
C LEU A 214 -13.75 7.95 -13.09
N ILE A 215 -12.45 7.88 -13.33
CA ILE A 215 -11.74 6.64 -13.60
C ILE A 215 -10.99 6.22 -12.33
N VAL A 216 -11.09 4.94 -11.99
CA VAL A 216 -10.25 4.30 -10.98
C VAL A 216 -9.30 3.37 -11.74
N TRP A 217 -8.00 3.60 -11.60
CA TRP A 217 -6.99 2.66 -12.05
C TRP A 217 -6.99 1.45 -11.13
N GLU A 218 -6.96 0.25 -11.71
CA GLU A 218 -6.84 -1.05 -11.05
C GLU A 218 -5.55 -1.73 -11.55
N LEU A 219 -4.77 -2.31 -10.64
CA LEU A 219 -3.63 -3.14 -11.03
C LEU A 219 -4.12 -4.31 -11.91
N SER A 220 -3.40 -4.63 -12.98
CA SER A 220 -3.75 -5.82 -13.76
C SER A 220 -3.43 -7.08 -12.96
N ILE A 221 -4.40 -7.99 -12.85
CA ILE A 221 -4.17 -9.27 -12.17
C ILE A 221 -3.11 -10.11 -12.88
N ASP A 222 -2.94 -9.90 -14.18
CA ASP A 222 -1.92 -10.57 -14.98
C ASP A 222 -0.51 -10.16 -14.56
N THR A 223 -0.31 -8.95 -14.01
CA THR A 223 0.97 -8.55 -13.40
C THR A 223 1.36 -9.47 -12.25
N LEU A 224 0.40 -9.89 -11.40
CA LEU A 224 0.68 -10.82 -10.30
C LEU A 224 0.71 -12.28 -10.79
N LYS A 225 -0.19 -12.65 -11.68
CA LYS A 225 -0.29 -14.02 -12.25
C LYS A 225 0.81 -14.34 -13.27
N ALA A 226 1.64 -13.37 -13.64
CA ALA A 226 2.83 -13.62 -14.44
C ALA A 226 3.86 -14.46 -13.68
N PHE A 227 3.95 -14.30 -12.35
CA PHE A 227 4.95 -14.97 -11.53
C PHE A 227 4.58 -16.43 -11.19
N LYS A 228 5.59 -17.25 -10.86
CA LYS A 228 5.42 -18.63 -10.41
C LYS A 228 4.69 -18.71 -9.07
N GLU A 229 5.15 -17.94 -8.10
CA GLU A 229 4.49 -17.74 -6.80
C GLU A 229 4.49 -16.27 -6.41
N VAL A 230 3.50 -15.85 -5.63
CA VAL A 230 3.40 -14.53 -5.03
C VAL A 230 3.27 -14.68 -3.52
N TRP A 231 4.21 -14.12 -2.77
CA TRP A 231 4.22 -14.12 -1.32
C TRP A 231 3.97 -12.70 -0.82
N ILE A 232 2.91 -12.49 -0.05
CA ILE A 232 2.52 -11.17 0.47
C ILE A 232 2.74 -11.18 1.98
N ALA A 233 3.57 -10.30 2.51
CA ALA A 233 3.76 -10.13 3.95
C ALA A 233 3.05 -8.88 4.43
N THR A 234 2.02 -9.00 5.26
CA THR A 234 1.31 -7.83 5.77
C THR A 234 0.62 -8.14 7.11
N TYR A 235 -0.30 -7.29 7.54
CA TYR A 235 -1.11 -7.49 8.71
C TYR A 235 -2.56 -7.07 8.45
N MET A 236 -3.53 -7.83 8.97
CA MET A 236 -4.96 -7.67 8.74
C MET A 236 -5.34 -7.80 7.24
N PHE A 237 -4.78 -8.81 6.58
CA PHE A 237 -4.90 -8.96 5.12
C PHE A 237 -6.35 -9.06 4.66
N GLU A 238 -7.16 -9.86 5.35
CA GLU A 238 -8.50 -10.22 4.91
C GLU A 238 -9.45 -9.03 4.71
N GLY A 239 -9.32 -7.96 5.51
CA GLY A 239 -10.10 -6.72 5.34
C GLY A 239 -9.42 -5.65 4.48
N SER A 240 -8.25 -5.95 3.90
CA SER A 240 -7.49 -5.02 3.06
C SER A 240 -8.05 -4.91 1.64
N GLN A 241 -7.69 -3.84 0.95
CA GLN A 241 -7.99 -3.66 -0.48
C GLN A 241 -7.38 -4.77 -1.34
N MET A 242 -6.19 -5.26 -0.98
CA MET A 242 -5.51 -6.34 -1.69
C MET A 242 -6.28 -7.66 -1.62
N SER A 243 -6.85 -8.00 -0.45
CA SER A 243 -7.70 -9.19 -0.28
C SER A 243 -8.96 -9.10 -1.15
N ALA A 244 -9.68 -7.98 -1.08
CA ALA A 244 -10.87 -7.74 -1.90
C ALA A 244 -10.58 -7.86 -3.41
N TYR A 245 -9.46 -7.28 -3.84
CA TYR A 245 -8.96 -7.38 -5.21
C TYR A 245 -8.61 -8.83 -5.62
N LEU A 246 -7.85 -9.58 -4.82
CA LEU A 246 -7.53 -10.98 -5.17
C LEU A 246 -8.79 -11.85 -5.28
N LYS A 247 -9.74 -11.66 -4.36
CA LYS A 247 -11.00 -12.39 -4.34
C LYS A 247 -11.91 -12.06 -5.54
N SER A 248 -11.94 -10.80 -5.98
CA SER A 248 -12.73 -10.41 -7.16
C SER A 248 -12.26 -11.12 -8.44
N TYR A 249 -10.98 -11.47 -8.51
CA TYR A 249 -10.38 -12.26 -9.57
C TYR A 249 -10.36 -13.77 -9.32
N GLY A 250 -11.04 -14.25 -8.27
CA GLY A 250 -11.14 -15.67 -7.90
C GLY A 250 -9.79 -16.29 -7.52
N VAL A 251 -8.84 -15.48 -7.03
CA VAL A 251 -7.53 -15.96 -6.61
C VAL A 251 -7.64 -16.60 -5.22
N ASN A 252 -7.28 -17.89 -5.14
CA ASN A 252 -7.10 -18.58 -3.87
C ASN A 252 -5.68 -18.37 -3.37
N TYR A 253 -5.53 -18.19 -2.06
CA TYR A 253 -4.26 -18.03 -1.39
C TYR A 253 -4.20 -18.85 -0.10
N GLU A 254 -2.99 -19.26 0.28
CA GLU A 254 -2.70 -19.83 1.58
C GLU A 254 -2.49 -18.70 2.59
N LEU A 255 -3.30 -18.65 3.65
CA LEU A 255 -3.17 -17.65 4.71
C LEU A 255 -2.35 -18.23 5.88
N ILE A 256 -1.19 -17.64 6.15
CA ILE A 256 -0.22 -18.06 7.15
C ILE A 256 -0.19 -17.02 8.26
N ARG A 257 -0.71 -17.38 9.44
CA ARG A 257 -0.76 -16.51 10.63
C ARG A 257 0.16 -17.03 11.74
N PHE A 258 0.85 -16.12 12.40
CA PHE A 258 1.76 -16.40 13.51
C PHE A 258 2.10 -15.12 14.28
N GLY A 259 2.77 -15.27 15.43
CA GLY A 259 3.17 -14.16 16.27
C GLY A 259 2.19 -13.89 17.41
N LYS A 260 2.34 -12.73 18.05
CA LYS A 260 1.48 -12.29 19.15
C LYS A 260 0.12 -11.84 18.64
N LYS A 261 -0.92 -12.12 19.41
CA LYS A 261 -2.25 -11.52 19.26
C LYS A 261 -2.28 -10.09 19.82
N PRO A 262 -3.21 -9.24 19.37
CA PRO A 262 -3.42 -7.90 19.94
C PRO A 262 -3.59 -7.87 21.47
N SER A 263 -4.37 -8.80 22.03
CA SER A 263 -4.60 -8.89 23.48
C SER A 263 -3.33 -9.11 24.29
N GLU A 264 -2.34 -9.80 23.72
CA GLU A 264 -1.05 -10.04 24.39
C GLU A 264 -0.20 -8.78 24.53
N ILE A 265 -0.48 -7.73 23.75
CA ILE A 265 0.26 -6.46 23.77
C ILE A 265 -0.57 -5.28 24.29
N GLU A 266 -1.82 -5.51 24.71
CA GLU A 266 -2.72 -4.48 25.25
C GLU A 266 -2.06 -3.69 26.39
N HIS A 267 -1.37 -4.38 27.28
CA HIS A 267 -0.67 -3.79 28.42
C HIS A 267 0.42 -2.76 28.05
N LEU A 268 0.87 -2.74 26.80
CA LEU A 268 1.83 -1.75 26.30
C LEU A 268 1.16 -0.46 25.81
N ILE A 269 -0.16 -0.41 25.66
CA ILE A 269 -0.87 0.75 25.07
C ILE A 269 -1.78 1.41 26.10
N ASN A 270 -1.32 2.54 26.66
CA ASN A 270 -2.13 3.37 27.54
C ASN A 270 -2.95 4.40 26.73
N ILE A 271 -4.24 4.12 26.49
CA ILE A 271 -5.13 5.00 25.73
C ILE A 271 -5.74 6.08 26.64
N SER A 272 -5.51 7.35 26.32
CA SER A 272 -6.10 8.49 27.04
C SER A 272 -7.63 8.48 27.01
N ASP A 273 -8.25 8.45 28.19
CA ASP A 273 -9.70 8.47 28.41
C ASP A 273 -10.27 9.86 28.77
N ASP A 274 -9.42 10.89 28.80
CA ASP A 274 -9.79 12.27 29.15
C ASP A 274 -10.96 12.81 28.31
N LYS A 275 -12.10 13.04 28.98
CA LYS A 275 -13.36 13.43 28.34
C LYS A 275 -13.27 14.77 27.61
N PHE A 276 -12.50 15.72 28.13
CA PHE A 276 -12.46 17.09 27.60
C PHE A 276 -11.71 17.13 26.27
N ILE A 277 -10.49 16.58 26.21
CA ILE A 277 -9.72 16.59 24.96
C ILE A 277 -10.34 15.64 23.92
N ASN A 278 -11.04 14.58 24.35
CA ASN A 278 -11.73 13.65 23.45
C ASN A 278 -13.05 14.18 22.87
N GLU A 279 -13.65 15.24 23.44
CA GLU A 279 -14.97 15.75 23.03
C GLU A 279 -15.03 16.14 21.54
N ILE A 280 -13.94 16.73 21.02
CA ILE A 280 -13.84 17.13 19.61
C ILE A 280 -14.09 15.97 18.63
N GLY A 281 -13.80 14.74 19.06
CA GLY A 281 -13.95 13.52 18.27
C GLY A 281 -15.18 12.69 18.62
N ALA A 282 -16.15 13.21 19.37
CA ALA A 282 -17.26 12.42 19.91
C ALA A 282 -18.17 11.79 18.83
N LYS A 283 -18.43 12.47 17.70
CA LYS A 283 -19.30 11.96 16.63
C LYS A 283 -18.57 10.95 15.74
N LYS A 284 -19.30 9.99 15.18
CA LYS A 284 -18.76 8.92 14.30
C LYS A 284 -17.87 9.44 13.17
N THR A 285 -18.22 10.57 12.57
CA THR A 285 -17.50 11.19 11.44
C THR A 285 -16.62 12.38 11.84
N SER A 286 -16.52 12.70 13.14
CA SER A 286 -15.64 13.77 13.62
C SER A 286 -14.20 13.47 13.22
N LEU A 287 -13.44 14.51 12.88
CA LEU A 287 -12.05 14.46 12.41
C LEU A 287 -11.85 13.71 11.08
N SER A 288 -12.91 13.54 10.29
CA SER A 288 -12.81 13.03 8.91
C SER A 288 -12.21 14.07 7.97
N SER A 289 -11.66 13.61 6.84
CA SER A 289 -11.11 14.50 5.79
C SER A 289 -12.14 15.54 5.32
N SER A 290 -13.40 15.15 5.14
CA SER A 290 -14.51 16.05 4.78
C SER A 290 -14.79 17.10 5.85
N GLN A 291 -14.69 16.75 7.14
CA GLN A 291 -14.87 17.74 8.21
C GLN A 291 -13.70 18.72 8.27
N PHE A 292 -12.46 18.27 8.07
CA PHE A 292 -11.31 19.16 7.96
C PHE A 292 -11.41 20.12 6.77
N LYS A 293 -12.01 19.70 5.65
CA LYS A 293 -12.25 20.58 4.50
C LYS A 293 -13.29 21.67 4.79
N THR A 294 -14.32 21.36 5.57
CA THR A 294 -15.46 22.27 5.82
C THR A 294 -15.30 23.14 7.07
N GLN A 295 -14.59 22.65 8.10
CA GLN A 295 -14.45 23.30 9.41
C GLN A 295 -12.97 23.49 9.80
N LYS A 296 -12.09 23.67 8.81
CA LYS A 296 -10.62 23.68 8.99
C LYS A 296 -10.15 24.54 10.15
N LYS A 297 -10.56 25.81 10.20
CA LYS A 297 -10.04 26.78 11.17
C LYS A 297 -10.37 26.39 12.61
N THR A 298 -11.65 26.19 12.91
CA THR A 298 -12.13 25.88 14.28
C THR A 298 -11.59 24.54 14.78
N LEU A 299 -11.54 23.51 13.91
CA LEU A 299 -10.96 22.21 14.26
C LEU A 299 -9.47 22.30 14.56
N CYS A 300 -8.69 22.96 13.70
CA CYS A 300 -7.25 23.07 13.91
C CYS A 300 -6.91 23.87 15.17
N GLU A 301 -7.62 24.96 15.45
CA GLU A 301 -7.43 25.75 16.68
C GLU A 301 -7.70 24.92 17.94
N GLN A 302 -8.77 24.12 17.95
CA GLN A 302 -9.08 23.25 19.09
C GLN A 302 -8.09 22.08 19.20
N LEU A 303 -7.69 21.46 18.08
CA LEU A 303 -6.71 20.37 18.08
C LEU A 303 -5.33 20.85 18.54
N ALA A 304 -4.89 22.04 18.14
CA ALA A 304 -3.63 22.63 18.60
C ALA A 304 -3.61 22.77 20.14
N LYS A 305 -4.71 23.28 20.72
CA LYS A 305 -4.87 23.39 22.18
C LYS A 305 -4.90 22.02 22.86
N ASN A 306 -5.67 21.08 22.32
CA ASN A 306 -5.79 19.74 22.88
C ASN A 306 -4.47 18.96 22.80
N LEU A 307 -3.74 19.08 21.69
CA LEU A 307 -2.43 18.47 21.51
C LEU A 307 -1.40 19.03 22.50
N ASP A 308 -1.36 20.36 22.68
CA ASP A 308 -0.47 21.00 23.66
C ASP A 308 -0.80 20.55 25.09
N ASN A 309 -2.09 20.55 25.45
CA ASN A 309 -2.56 20.09 26.75
C ASN A 309 -2.23 18.62 27.00
N TYR A 310 -2.47 17.75 26.01
CA TYR A 310 -2.15 16.33 26.10
C TYR A 310 -0.66 16.12 26.34
N PHE A 311 0.19 16.63 25.45
CA PHE A 311 1.62 16.38 25.58
C PHE A 311 2.24 17.02 26.84
N ARG A 312 1.80 18.20 27.26
CA ARG A 312 2.42 18.88 28.41
C ARG A 312 1.86 18.46 29.76
N ASN A 313 0.54 18.39 29.87
CA ASN A 313 -0.12 18.28 31.17
C ASN A 313 -0.57 16.84 31.45
N LYS A 314 -0.95 16.08 30.41
CA LYS A 314 -1.45 14.70 30.56
C LYS A 314 -0.30 13.70 30.46
N ALA A 315 0.37 13.65 29.31
CA ALA A 315 1.48 12.74 29.05
C ALA A 315 2.83 13.23 29.61
N LYS A 316 2.97 14.54 29.88
CA LYS A 316 4.23 15.18 30.33
C LYS A 316 5.42 14.84 29.41
N ALA A 317 5.15 14.67 28.13
CA ALA A 317 6.09 14.29 27.10
C ALA A 317 7.13 15.39 26.85
N LYS A 318 8.36 15.02 26.53
CA LYS A 318 9.46 15.93 26.17
C LYS A 318 9.63 16.02 24.64
N LYS A 319 10.34 17.04 24.16
CA LYS A 319 10.76 17.11 22.75
C LYS A 319 11.57 15.87 22.43
N GLY A 320 11.30 15.23 21.28
CA GLY A 320 11.94 13.96 20.92
C GLY A 320 11.35 12.73 21.63
N ASP A 321 10.30 12.85 22.43
CA ASP A 321 9.57 11.68 22.95
C ASP A 321 8.11 11.68 22.49
N ARG A 322 7.84 12.47 21.44
CA ARG A 322 6.53 12.71 20.87
C ARG A 322 6.48 12.21 19.45
N LEU A 323 5.33 11.69 19.07
CA LEU A 323 4.96 11.43 17.69
C LEU A 323 3.48 11.76 17.52
N TRP A 324 3.10 12.43 16.45
CA TRP A 324 1.69 12.69 16.21
C TRP A 324 1.36 12.68 14.73
N THR A 325 0.09 12.49 14.42
CA THR A 325 -0.39 12.47 13.04
C THR A 325 -1.72 13.16 12.87
N SER A 326 -1.96 13.60 11.64
CA SER A 326 -3.16 14.25 11.12
C SER A 326 -3.14 14.13 9.59
N PHE A 327 -4.15 14.66 8.90
CA PHE A 327 -4.02 14.90 7.45
C PHE A 327 -2.93 15.94 7.17
N LYS A 328 -2.23 15.80 6.03
CA LYS A 328 -1.06 16.60 5.66
C LYS A 328 -1.39 18.09 5.52
N GLU A 329 -2.58 18.42 5.04
CA GLU A 329 -3.05 19.78 4.74
C GLU A 329 -3.34 20.63 5.99
N VAL A 330 -3.38 19.98 7.16
CA VAL A 330 -3.70 20.60 8.46
C VAL A 330 -2.55 20.50 9.47
N VAL A 331 -1.38 20.02 9.05
CA VAL A 331 -0.20 19.89 9.95
C VAL A 331 0.22 21.25 10.48
N SER A 332 0.52 22.20 9.60
CA SER A 332 1.01 23.54 9.97
C SER A 332 0.11 24.25 11.01
N PRO A 333 -1.24 24.35 10.82
CA PRO A 333 -2.09 25.01 11.80
C PRO A 333 -2.28 24.24 13.12
N ILE A 334 -2.12 22.92 13.15
CA ILE A 334 -2.19 22.13 14.41
C ILE A 334 -0.85 22.18 15.16
N ALA A 335 0.27 22.02 14.44
CA ALA A 335 1.60 21.90 15.01
C ALA A 335 2.09 23.18 15.70
N GLY A 336 1.65 24.34 15.18
CA GLY A 336 2.26 25.62 15.51
C GLY A 336 3.76 25.60 15.22
N THR A 337 4.58 26.26 16.03
CA THR A 337 6.05 26.20 15.93
C THR A 337 6.68 25.04 16.69
N ARG A 338 5.94 24.45 17.65
CA ARG A 338 6.51 23.49 18.62
C ARG A 338 6.55 22.05 18.13
N TYR A 339 5.52 21.62 17.40
CA TYR A 339 5.30 20.19 17.12
C TYR A 339 5.58 19.77 15.67
N LYS A 340 6.18 20.66 14.86
CA LYS A 340 6.39 20.42 13.41
C LYS A 340 7.27 19.20 13.13
N ASP A 341 8.35 19.04 13.89
CA ASP A 341 9.37 18.00 13.66
C ASP A 341 8.95 16.61 14.18
N GLU A 342 7.83 16.53 14.90
CA GLU A 342 7.32 15.32 15.55
C GLU A 342 6.07 14.78 14.83
N TRP A 343 5.70 15.37 13.69
CA TRP A 343 4.63 14.88 12.84
C TRP A 343 5.12 13.78 11.91
N LEU A 344 4.37 12.68 11.84
CA LEU A 344 4.57 11.60 10.90
C LEU A 344 3.27 11.30 10.17
N ALA A 345 3.31 11.20 8.84
CA ALA A 345 2.12 10.84 8.07
C ALA A 345 1.60 9.45 8.51
N PHE A 346 0.28 9.31 8.65
CA PHE A 346 -0.32 8.06 9.14
C PHE A 346 0.00 6.86 8.24
N ASN A 347 0.19 7.11 6.93
CA ASN A 347 0.48 6.10 5.92
C ASN A 347 1.99 5.93 5.65
N THR A 348 2.87 6.46 6.51
CA THR A 348 4.32 6.25 6.33
C THR A 348 4.67 4.77 6.55
N LYS A 349 5.15 4.12 5.48
CA LYS A 349 5.63 2.74 5.49
C LYS A 349 7.14 2.68 5.79
N ALA A 350 7.58 1.56 6.36
CA ALA A 350 8.98 1.12 6.47
C ALA A 350 10.03 2.09 7.09
N THR A 351 9.69 2.98 8.03
CA THR A 351 10.69 3.74 8.84
C THR A 351 10.89 3.14 10.24
N ASN A 352 12.12 3.20 10.74
CA ASN A 352 12.52 2.85 12.11
C ASN A 352 12.96 4.08 12.95
N ASP A 353 12.82 5.29 12.40
CA ASP A 353 13.43 6.52 12.96
C ASP A 353 12.76 7.03 14.25
N TYR A 354 11.61 6.46 14.59
CA TYR A 354 10.76 6.89 15.70
C TYR A 354 10.58 5.83 16.79
N ARG A 355 11.41 4.77 16.78
CA ARG A 355 11.38 3.65 17.73
C ARG A 355 11.65 4.03 19.19
N ASP A 356 12.04 5.27 19.44
CA ASP A 356 12.29 5.83 20.77
C ASP A 356 11.13 6.69 21.29
N ARG A 357 10.10 6.96 20.47
CA ARG A 357 8.96 7.81 20.85
C ARG A 357 7.94 7.02 21.67
N THR A 358 7.59 7.51 22.86
CA THR A 358 6.65 6.85 23.78
C THR A 358 5.31 7.57 23.93
N ASN A 359 5.19 8.85 23.52
CA ASN A 359 3.96 9.62 23.65
C ASN A 359 3.37 9.98 22.29
N LEU A 360 2.23 9.39 21.97
CA LEU A 360 1.61 9.41 20.65
C LEU A 360 0.29 10.19 20.64
N ALA A 361 -0.01 10.86 19.52
CA ALA A 361 -1.34 11.44 19.27
C ALA A 361 -1.83 11.19 17.83
N TYR A 362 -2.96 10.51 17.68
CA TYR A 362 -3.59 10.17 16.39
C TYR A 362 -4.83 11.04 16.14
N LEU A 363 -4.64 12.20 15.48
CA LEU A 363 -5.64 13.28 15.44
C LEU A 363 -6.54 13.26 14.20
N LEU A 364 -6.87 12.09 13.68
CA LEU A 364 -7.69 11.94 12.48
C LEU A 364 -8.65 10.75 12.57
N ASN A 365 -9.68 10.79 11.74
CA ASN A 365 -10.64 9.72 11.54
C ASN A 365 -10.57 9.27 10.09
N LEU A 366 -9.97 8.11 9.84
CA LEU A 366 -9.55 7.69 8.51
C LEU A 366 -10.64 6.92 7.78
N PHE A 367 -11.07 7.40 6.62
CA PHE A 367 -11.94 6.63 5.73
C PHE A 367 -11.19 6.39 4.42
N PRO A 368 -11.36 5.21 3.78
CA PRO A 368 -10.82 4.98 2.45
C PRO A 368 -11.45 5.94 1.44
N ASN A 369 -10.81 6.10 0.28
CA ASN A 369 -11.37 6.91 -0.78
C ASN A 369 -12.71 6.30 -1.25
N PRO A 370 -13.84 7.04 -1.21
CA PRO A 370 -15.15 6.51 -1.58
C PRO A 370 -15.21 5.95 -3.01
N MET A 371 -14.41 6.48 -3.94
CA MET A 371 -14.36 5.98 -5.32
C MET A 371 -13.68 4.61 -5.39
N VAL A 372 -12.63 4.39 -4.60
CA VAL A 372 -11.96 3.09 -4.48
C VAL A 372 -12.90 2.06 -3.83
N VAL A 373 -13.61 2.44 -2.77
CA VAL A 373 -14.61 1.56 -2.13
C VAL A 373 -15.68 1.14 -3.14
N LYS A 374 -16.20 2.09 -3.93
CA LYS A 374 -17.18 1.81 -4.97
C LYS A 374 -16.64 0.91 -6.08
N ALA A 375 -15.43 1.16 -6.57
CA ALA A 375 -14.80 0.32 -7.58
C ALA A 375 -14.69 -1.14 -7.12
N SER A 376 -14.20 -1.36 -5.89
CA SER A 376 -14.09 -2.68 -5.27
C SER A 376 -15.47 -3.33 -5.09
N ALA A 377 -16.48 -2.57 -4.64
CA ALA A 377 -17.85 -3.06 -4.48
C ALA A 377 -18.52 -3.45 -5.81
N LEU A 378 -18.24 -2.71 -6.89
CA LEU A 378 -18.73 -3.06 -8.24
C LEU A 378 -18.18 -4.40 -8.72
N LYS A 379 -16.98 -4.78 -8.27
CA LYS A 379 -16.35 -6.09 -8.52
C LYS A 379 -16.79 -7.17 -7.52
N GLY A 380 -17.74 -6.88 -6.62
CA GLY A 380 -18.40 -7.86 -5.73
C GLY A 380 -17.72 -8.10 -4.37
N PHE A 381 -16.61 -7.42 -4.09
CA PHE A 381 -15.88 -7.53 -2.83
C PHE A 381 -15.56 -6.12 -2.30
N PRO A 382 -16.42 -5.53 -1.46
CA PRO A 382 -16.17 -4.19 -0.92
C PRO A 382 -15.01 -4.21 0.07
N VAL A 383 -14.28 -3.10 0.13
CA VAL A 383 -13.26 -2.88 1.15
C VAL A 383 -13.93 -2.70 2.50
N ASN A 384 -13.44 -3.40 3.54
CA ASN A 384 -13.88 -3.14 4.91
C ASN A 384 -13.23 -1.84 5.41
N GLU A 385 -14.03 -0.76 5.48
CA GLU A 385 -13.53 0.57 5.84
C GLU A 385 -12.94 0.64 7.26
N ASP A 386 -13.49 -0.13 8.20
CA ASP A 386 -13.05 -0.16 9.58
C ASP A 386 -11.72 -0.91 9.71
N VAL A 387 -11.57 -2.06 9.04
CA VAL A 387 -10.30 -2.79 8.99
C VAL A 387 -9.22 -1.96 8.30
N PHE A 388 -9.53 -1.32 7.17
CA PHE A 388 -8.59 -0.41 6.49
C PHE A 388 -8.13 0.72 7.43
N ALA A 389 -9.07 1.37 8.12
CA ALA A 389 -8.74 2.47 9.01
C ALA A 389 -7.87 1.99 10.19
N LEU A 390 -8.24 0.85 10.77
CA LEU A 390 -7.52 0.23 11.87
C LEU A 390 -6.11 -0.21 11.46
N SER A 391 -5.95 -0.88 10.31
CA SER A 391 -4.64 -1.37 9.85
C SER A 391 -3.63 -0.24 9.66
N GLU A 392 -4.07 0.91 9.14
CA GLU A 392 -3.21 2.10 8.99
C GLU A 392 -2.83 2.70 10.37
N MET A 393 -3.79 2.77 11.31
CA MET A 393 -3.53 3.26 12.66
C MET A 393 -2.54 2.36 13.41
N VAL A 394 -2.71 1.03 13.37
CA VAL A 394 -1.81 0.09 14.07
C VAL A 394 -0.42 0.12 13.44
N GLN A 395 -0.31 0.16 12.10
CA GLN A 395 0.96 0.34 11.42
C GLN A 395 1.69 1.63 11.84
N TRP A 396 0.95 2.74 11.98
CA TRP A 396 1.51 4.01 12.46
C TRP A 396 1.95 3.92 13.92
N ILE A 397 1.15 3.30 14.79
CA ILE A 397 1.50 3.07 16.21
C ILE A 397 2.81 2.27 16.30
N TRP A 398 3.04 1.29 15.42
CA TRP A 398 4.28 0.48 15.40
C TRP A 398 5.54 1.20 14.89
N ARG A 399 5.43 2.47 14.50
CA ARG A 399 6.60 3.34 14.27
C ARG A 399 7.20 3.84 15.58
N SER A 400 6.49 3.69 16.69
CA SER A 400 6.88 4.13 18.02
C SER A 400 7.67 3.07 18.82
N ALA A 401 7.93 3.36 20.09
CA ALA A 401 8.63 2.50 21.03
C ALA A 401 7.96 1.14 21.29
N ILE A 402 6.68 0.96 20.96
CA ILE A 402 6.02 -0.35 21.05
C ILE A 402 6.72 -1.44 20.21
N ARG A 403 7.40 -1.04 19.13
CA ARG A 403 8.21 -1.94 18.29
C ARG A 403 9.35 -2.61 19.07
N GLU A 404 9.84 -1.94 20.11
CA GLU A 404 10.91 -2.40 20.99
C GLU A 404 10.33 -2.99 22.30
N ASP A 405 9.08 -3.47 22.26
CA ASP A 405 8.30 -3.98 23.40
C ASP A 405 8.22 -2.98 24.58
N LYS A 406 8.23 -1.66 24.31
CA LYS A 406 8.11 -0.61 25.34
C LYS A 406 6.69 -0.04 25.41
N PRO A 407 6.19 0.28 26.63
CA PRO A 407 4.91 0.94 26.79
C PRO A 407 4.84 2.32 26.12
N ILE A 408 3.65 2.68 25.65
CA ILE A 408 3.34 3.97 25.02
C ILE A 408 2.08 4.60 25.63
N ASN A 409 2.03 5.93 25.64
CA ASN A 409 0.83 6.72 25.92
C ASN A 409 0.22 7.20 24.60
N LEU A 410 -1.07 6.96 24.38
CA LEU A 410 -1.73 7.25 23.12
C LEU A 410 -3.01 8.08 23.29
N TYR A 411 -3.06 9.22 22.60
CA TYR A 411 -4.25 10.06 22.50
C TYR A 411 -4.93 9.89 21.14
N VAL A 412 -6.16 9.38 21.15
CA VAL A 412 -7.00 9.22 19.96
C VAL A 412 -8.34 9.92 20.19
N PRO A 413 -8.52 11.20 19.79
CA PRO A 413 -9.76 11.93 20.06
C PRO A 413 -10.97 11.36 19.32
N SER A 414 -10.80 10.86 18.09
CA SER A 414 -11.89 10.24 17.33
C SER A 414 -12.46 9.04 18.08
N SER A 415 -13.74 9.10 18.45
CA SER A 415 -14.43 8.01 19.14
C SER A 415 -14.46 6.74 18.32
N ARG A 416 -14.67 6.84 16.99
CA ARG A 416 -14.63 5.70 16.09
C ARG A 416 -13.26 5.02 16.10
N MET A 417 -12.19 5.76 15.81
CA MET A 417 -10.83 5.18 15.75
C MET A 417 -10.42 4.60 17.11
N ARG A 418 -10.74 5.28 18.20
CA ARG A 418 -10.45 4.81 19.56
C ARG A 418 -11.19 3.51 19.89
N ASN A 419 -12.45 3.38 19.46
CA ASN A 419 -13.23 2.16 19.66
C ASN A 419 -12.68 1.01 18.79
N LEU A 420 -12.34 1.27 17.53
CA LEU A 420 -11.69 0.27 16.66
C LEU A 420 -10.40 -0.26 17.29
N LEU A 421 -9.55 0.62 17.85
CA LEU A 421 -8.33 0.20 18.53
C LEU A 421 -8.63 -0.68 19.76
N LYS A 422 -9.64 -0.32 20.56
CA LYS A 422 -10.02 -1.09 21.75
C LYS A 422 -10.57 -2.47 21.39
N GLN A 423 -11.42 -2.55 20.38
CA GLN A 423 -11.94 -3.82 19.85
C GLN A 423 -10.80 -4.69 19.32
N TRP A 424 -9.87 -4.07 18.58
CA TRP A 424 -8.67 -4.75 18.12
C TRP A 424 -7.83 -5.33 19.24
N LEU A 425 -7.58 -4.57 20.31
CA LEU A 425 -6.89 -5.05 21.50
C LEU A 425 -7.60 -6.21 22.22
N ASN A 426 -8.89 -6.45 21.94
CA ASN A 426 -9.66 -7.58 22.45
C ASN A 426 -9.74 -8.75 21.46
N ASP A 427 -8.92 -8.76 20.41
CA ASP A 427 -8.88 -9.77 19.35
C ASP A 427 -10.13 -9.84 18.46
N ASP A 428 -11.02 -8.82 18.51
CA ASP A 428 -12.30 -8.80 17.76
C ASP A 428 -12.14 -8.88 16.22
N PHE A 429 -10.92 -8.68 15.71
CA PHE A 429 -10.63 -8.65 14.28
C PHE A 429 -9.84 -9.88 13.77
N GLU A 430 -9.50 -10.83 14.64
CA GLU A 430 -8.69 -11.99 14.26
C GLU A 430 -9.38 -12.88 13.22
N ASP A 431 -10.71 -13.02 13.31
CA ASP A 431 -11.49 -13.89 12.41
C ASP A 431 -12.17 -13.16 11.25
N VAL A 432 -11.75 -11.91 10.96
CA VAL A 432 -12.32 -11.17 9.83
C VAL A 432 -11.96 -11.85 8.52
N VAL A 433 -12.96 -12.06 7.68
CA VAL A 433 -12.84 -12.56 6.30
C VAL A 433 -13.51 -11.55 5.38
N ALA A 434 -12.92 -11.23 4.23
CA ALA A 434 -13.64 -10.42 3.24
C ALA A 434 -14.89 -11.16 2.75
N GLU A 435 -16.05 -10.52 2.87
CA GLU A 435 -17.34 -11.07 2.46
C GLU A 435 -17.67 -10.72 1.01
N ARG A 436 -18.21 -11.69 0.27
CA ARG A 436 -18.78 -11.45 -1.05
C ARG A 436 -20.12 -10.76 -0.88
N THR A 437 -20.31 -9.61 -1.51
CA THR A 437 -21.63 -8.97 -1.58
C THR A 437 -22.21 -9.15 -2.98
N GLU A 438 -23.54 -9.21 -3.09
CA GLU A 438 -24.15 -9.07 -4.42
C GLU A 438 -23.68 -7.76 -5.07
N PRO A 439 -23.34 -7.77 -6.39
CA PRO A 439 -22.88 -6.58 -7.07
C PRO A 439 -23.85 -5.43 -6.84
N TYR A 440 -23.32 -4.24 -6.49
CA TYR A 440 -24.07 -3.04 -6.10
C TYR A 440 -25.25 -2.67 -7.04
N ARG A 441 -25.26 -3.14 -8.29
CA ARG A 441 -26.34 -2.91 -9.26
C ARG A 441 -27.55 -3.86 -9.17
N GLN A 442 -27.46 -5.03 -8.53
CA GLN A 442 -28.64 -5.90 -8.40
C GLN A 442 -29.68 -5.31 -7.43
N LYS A 443 -29.26 -4.60 -6.37
CA LYS A 443 -30.18 -3.88 -5.47
C LYS A 443 -30.99 -2.79 -6.16
N LYS A 444 -30.39 -2.05 -7.11
CA LYS A 444 -31.10 -0.94 -7.77
C LYS A 444 -32.12 -1.37 -8.84
N LYS A 445 -32.01 -2.59 -9.39
CA LYS A 445 -33.04 -3.13 -10.30
C LYS A 445 -34.25 -3.68 -9.55
N LEU A 446 -34.09 -4.06 -8.27
CA LEU A 446 -35.17 -4.59 -7.43
C LEU A 446 -35.97 -3.49 -6.71
N GLU A 447 -35.40 -2.29 -6.53
CA GLU A 447 -36.10 -1.14 -5.92
C GLU A 447 -36.84 -0.24 -6.92
N THR A 448 -36.73 -0.53 -8.23
CA THR A 448 -37.48 0.17 -9.30
C THR A 448 -38.33 -0.78 -10.15
N ALA A 449 -38.66 -1.96 -9.63
CA ALA A 449 -39.59 -2.91 -10.25
C ALA A 449 -40.93 -2.92 -9.51
#